data_AF-B8C317-F1
#
_entry.id   AF-B8C317-F1
#
_cell.length_a   1.000
_cell.length_b   1.000
_cell.length_c   1.000
_cell.angle_alpha   90.00
_cell.angle_beta   90.00
_cell.angle_gamma   90.00
#
_symmetry.space_group_name_H-M   'P 1'
#
loop_
_entity.id
_entity.type
_entity.pdbx_description
1 polymer ?
#
loop_
_entity_poly.entity_id
_entity_poly.type
_entity_poly.pdbx_seq_one_letter_code
_entity_poly.pdbx_strand_id
1 'polypeptide(L)'
;MAGDALAILGGILFGITNTLQEVAVRDWGTQEEYLGCMTFFASIITLVQTLAFESHEVMAFFGKSEDNESCSEIEGLTLLLLFVVGGVVNYIGISSFLQKSDAAFLNLSLLTGDAWAVAFSVFAEGIVPPPSFYVALLITVSGVFIYEMAPSPVVEDKTSGKENRYQGGIELSEFDNTNINDSDCEEDSRHVFT
;
A
#
# COMPACT_ATOMS: atom_id res chain seq x y z
N MET A 1 -17.62 -21.61 16.00
CA MET A 1 -16.89 -21.04 17.17
C MET A 1 -15.42 -20.78 16.85
N ALA A 2 -14.58 -21.79 16.56
CA ALA A 2 -13.16 -21.53 16.24
C ALA A 2 -12.97 -20.67 14.98
N GLY A 3 -13.75 -20.94 13.92
CA GLY A 3 -13.76 -20.12 12.70
C GLY A 3 -14.21 -18.68 12.95
N ASP A 4 -15.27 -18.47 13.75
CA ASP A 4 -15.78 -17.14 14.07
C ASP A 4 -14.72 -16.30 14.82
N ALA A 5 -14.00 -16.92 15.75
CA ALA A 5 -12.92 -16.27 16.48
C ALA A 5 -11.74 -15.90 15.56
N LEU A 6 -11.35 -16.81 14.65
CA LEU A 6 -10.31 -16.55 13.65
C LEU A 6 -10.71 -15.45 12.66
N ALA A 7 -11.99 -15.38 12.27
CA ALA A 7 -12.50 -14.33 11.40
C ALA A 7 -12.46 -12.95 12.06
N ILE A 8 -12.87 -12.85 13.33
CA ILE A 8 -12.79 -11.60 14.11
C ILE A 8 -11.33 -11.17 14.27
N LEU A 9 -10.45 -12.11 14.64
CA LEU A 9 -9.03 -11.83 14.77
C LEU A 9 -8.43 -11.35 13.44
N GLY A 10 -8.76 -12.01 12.33
CA GLY A 10 -8.34 -11.63 10.99
C GLY A 10 -8.78 -10.20 10.63
N GLY A 11 -10.03 -9.83 10.90
CA GLY A 11 -10.53 -8.48 10.64
C GLY A 11 -9.81 -7.40 11.46
N ILE A 12 -9.49 -7.67 12.73
CA ILE A 12 -8.72 -6.76 13.59
C ILE A 12 -7.31 -6.58 13.05
N LEU A 13 -6.62 -7.68 12.74
CA LEU A 13 -5.26 -7.65 12.20
C LEU A 13 -5.22 -6.92 10.84
N PHE A 14 -6.22 -7.15 9.98
CA PHE A 14 -6.34 -6.47 8.70
C PHE A 14 -6.45 -4.95 8.85
N GLY A 15 -7.32 -4.47 9.76
CA GLY A 15 -7.42 -3.04 10.06
C GLY A 15 -6.13 -2.44 10.60
N ILE A 16 -5.46 -3.12 11.54
CA ILE A 16 -4.19 -2.67 12.11
C ILE A 16 -3.11 -2.56 11.03
N THR A 17 -2.99 -3.58 10.15
CA THR A 17 -2.02 -3.56 9.06
C THR A 17 -2.26 -2.39 8.11
N ASN A 18 -3.52 -2.10 7.76
CA ASN A 18 -3.83 -0.98 6.87
C ASN A 18 -3.46 0.37 7.50
N THR A 19 -3.74 0.58 8.78
CA THR A 19 -3.35 1.81 9.49
C THR A 19 -1.83 1.92 9.69
N LEU A 20 -1.15 0.83 10.02
CA LEU A 20 0.31 0.82 10.13
C LEU A 20 0.97 1.10 8.78
N GLN A 21 0.42 0.56 7.69
CA GLN A 21 0.88 0.81 6.34
C GLN A 21 0.71 2.27 5.95
N GLU A 22 -0.41 2.90 6.32
CA GLU A 22 -0.64 4.32 6.08
C GLU A 22 0.41 5.18 6.78
N VAL A 23 0.64 4.94 8.08
CA VAL A 23 1.66 5.66 8.86
C VAL A 23 3.04 5.42 8.26
N ALA A 24 3.36 4.19 7.88
CA ALA A 24 4.66 3.84 7.33
C ALA A 24 4.95 4.55 6.00
N VAL A 25 3.97 4.60 5.10
CA VAL A 25 4.11 5.27 3.80
C VAL A 25 4.20 6.79 3.95
N ARG A 26 3.52 7.37 4.96
CA ARG A 26 3.53 8.82 5.22
C ARG A 26 4.78 9.31 5.95
N ASP A 27 5.30 8.55 6.92
CA ASP A 27 6.37 9.02 7.81
C ASP A 27 7.79 8.58 7.41
N TRP A 28 7.98 7.44 6.73
CA TRP A 28 9.32 6.85 6.54
C TRP A 28 9.98 7.06 5.17
N GLY A 29 9.28 7.63 4.18
CA GLY A 29 9.88 8.02 2.90
C GLY A 29 10.24 6.86 1.96
N THR A 30 9.92 7.02 0.67
CA THR A 30 10.01 6.04 -0.43
C THR A 30 9.14 4.78 -0.26
N GLN A 31 7.93 4.82 -0.84
CA GLN A 31 6.96 3.71 -0.86
C GLN A 31 7.59 2.36 -1.25
N GLU A 32 8.44 2.38 -2.27
CA GLU A 32 9.01 1.17 -2.86
C GLU A 32 9.96 0.44 -1.91
N GLU A 33 10.67 1.17 -1.04
CA GLU A 33 11.60 0.58 -0.08
C GLU A 33 10.85 -0.09 1.07
N TYR A 34 9.82 0.57 1.58
CA TYR A 34 8.93 -0.02 2.58
C TYR A 34 8.19 -1.25 2.04
N LEU A 35 7.59 -1.15 0.85
CA LEU A 35 6.86 -2.25 0.25
C LEU A 35 7.79 -3.42 -0.07
N GLY A 36 9.02 -3.15 -0.51
CA GLY A 36 10.06 -4.15 -0.71
C GLY A 36 10.44 -4.89 0.58
N CYS A 37 10.71 -4.16 1.67
CA CYS A 37 11.03 -4.79 2.95
C CYS A 37 9.86 -5.60 3.51
N MET A 38 8.65 -5.05 3.50
CA MET A 38 7.45 -5.73 3.99
C MET A 38 7.19 -7.02 3.22
N THR A 39 7.21 -6.96 1.89
CA THR A 39 6.98 -8.14 1.04
C THR A 39 8.10 -9.17 1.17
N PHE A 40 9.35 -8.75 1.38
CA PHE A 40 10.46 -9.66 1.64
C PHE A 40 10.25 -10.44 2.95
N PHE A 41 9.99 -9.78 4.07
CA PHE A 41 9.74 -10.46 5.34
C PHE A 41 8.46 -11.31 5.30
N ALA A 42 7.40 -10.80 4.66
CA ALA A 42 6.18 -11.56 4.44
C ALA A 42 6.45 -12.84 3.64
N SER A 43 7.28 -12.78 2.59
CA SER A 43 7.64 -13.96 1.79
C SER A 43 8.35 -15.04 2.61
N ILE A 44 9.23 -14.65 3.55
CA ILE A 44 9.92 -15.59 4.45
C ILE A 44 8.92 -16.26 5.38
N ILE A 45 8.01 -15.48 5.98
CA ILE A 45 6.98 -15.99 6.89
C ILE A 45 6.05 -16.93 6.13
N THR A 46 5.57 -16.53 4.95
CA THR A 46 4.70 -17.36 4.09
C THR A 46 5.41 -18.64 3.67
N LEU A 47 6.69 -18.60 3.29
CA LEU A 47 7.46 -19.80 2.97
C LEU A 47 7.49 -20.79 4.14
N VAL A 48 7.79 -20.31 5.35
CA VAL A 48 7.82 -21.15 6.55
C VAL A 48 6.43 -21.72 6.85
N GLN A 49 5.38 -20.89 6.74
CA GLN A 49 3.99 -21.31 6.95
C GLN A 49 3.56 -22.38 5.95
N THR A 50 3.85 -22.19 4.66
CA THR A 50 3.52 -23.15 3.60
C THR A 50 4.26 -24.48 3.82
N LEU A 51 5.53 -24.46 4.20
CA LEU A 51 6.29 -25.69 4.50
C LEU A 51 5.75 -26.42 5.73
N ALA A 52 5.34 -25.69 6.78
CA ALA A 52 4.88 -26.27 8.03
C ALA A 52 3.45 -26.83 7.97
N PHE A 53 2.53 -26.15 7.26
CA PHE A 53 1.10 -26.49 7.28
C PHE A 53 0.59 -27.09 5.97
N GLU A 54 1.19 -26.77 4.83
CA GLU A 54 0.62 -27.04 3.50
C GLU A 54 1.57 -27.85 2.59
N SER A 55 2.69 -28.36 3.13
CA SER A 55 3.70 -29.07 2.34
C SER A 55 3.15 -30.27 1.56
N HIS A 56 2.17 -30.97 2.13
CA HIS A 56 1.50 -32.09 1.45
C HIS A 56 0.69 -31.63 0.22
N GLU A 57 -0.07 -30.55 0.35
CA GLU A 57 -0.92 -30.02 -0.72
C GLU A 57 -0.08 -29.42 -1.85
N VAL A 58 1.04 -28.77 -1.51
CA VAL A 58 2.01 -28.27 -2.50
C VAL A 58 2.60 -29.42 -3.30
N MET A 59 3.01 -30.52 -2.65
CA MET A 59 3.50 -31.70 -3.36
C MET A 59 2.43 -32.35 -4.23
N ALA A 60 1.18 -32.38 -3.77
CA ALA A 60 0.06 -32.88 -4.56
C ALA A 60 -0.24 -31.99 -5.78
N PHE A 61 -0.04 -30.68 -5.67
CA PHE A 61 -0.23 -29.74 -6.79
C PHE A 61 0.87 -29.86 -7.85
N PHE A 62 2.13 -30.04 -7.45
CA PHE A 62 3.26 -30.18 -8.38
C PHE A 62 3.55 -31.62 -8.84
N GLY A 63 3.06 -32.63 -8.12
CA GLY A 63 3.38 -34.05 -8.36
C GLY A 63 2.32 -34.84 -9.14
N LYS A 64 1.23 -34.20 -9.61
CA LYS A 64 0.11 -34.89 -10.23
C LYS A 64 0.19 -34.87 -11.76
N SER A 65 1.06 -35.72 -12.30
CA SER A 65 1.16 -36.00 -13.74
C SER A 65 1.18 -37.53 -13.89
N GLU A 66 0.01 -38.18 -14.04
CA GLU A 66 -0.09 -39.45 -14.79
C GLU A 66 -1.53 -39.98 -14.95
N ASP A 67 -2.49 -39.64 -14.06
CA ASP A 67 -3.83 -40.22 -14.15
C ASP A 67 -4.94 -39.19 -14.44
N ASN A 68 -5.21 -39.03 -15.73
CA ASN A 68 -6.49 -38.81 -16.41
C ASN A 68 -7.57 -37.85 -15.83
N GLU A 69 -7.94 -36.92 -16.73
CA GLU A 69 -9.29 -36.37 -16.93
C GLU A 69 -9.82 -35.33 -15.92
N SER A 70 -9.29 -34.10 -15.97
CA SER A 70 -10.13 -32.89 -16.22
C SER A 70 -9.41 -31.53 -16.09
N CYS A 71 -8.25 -31.43 -15.45
CA CYS A 71 -7.50 -30.16 -15.39
C CYS A 71 -6.13 -30.33 -16.05
N SER A 72 -5.87 -29.55 -17.10
CA SER A 72 -4.54 -29.48 -17.70
C SER A 72 -3.56 -28.85 -16.71
N GLU A 73 -2.33 -29.39 -16.57
CA GLU A 73 -1.26 -28.79 -15.76
C GLU A 73 -1.03 -27.30 -16.12
N ILE A 74 -1.29 -26.95 -17.38
CA ILE A 74 -1.22 -25.59 -17.91
C ILE A 74 -2.31 -24.69 -17.33
N GLU A 75 -3.52 -25.21 -17.10
CA GLU A 75 -4.66 -24.45 -16.57
C GLU A 75 -4.42 -24.07 -15.11
N GLY A 76 -3.94 -25.02 -14.29
CA GLY A 76 -3.56 -24.77 -12.90
C GLY A 76 -2.42 -23.73 -12.79
N LEU A 77 -1.41 -23.83 -13.65
CA LEU A 77 -0.32 -22.86 -13.70
C LEU A 77 -0.79 -21.48 -14.17
N THR A 78 -1.74 -21.43 -15.11
CA THR A 78 -2.32 -20.17 -15.61
C THR A 78 -3.13 -19.47 -14.52
N LEU A 79 -3.96 -20.20 -13.77
CA LEU A 79 -4.71 -19.64 -12.63
C LEU A 79 -3.79 -19.14 -11.52
N LEU A 80 -2.71 -19.89 -11.22
CA LEU A 80 -1.70 -19.47 -10.25
C LEU A 80 -1.00 -18.19 -10.71
N LEU A 81 -0.61 -18.11 -11.98
CA LEU A 81 0.03 -16.92 -12.53
C LEU A 81 -0.92 -15.71 -12.50
N LEU A 82 -2.19 -15.90 -12.85
CA LEU A 82 -3.21 -14.86 -12.77
C LEU A 82 -3.41 -14.37 -11.32
N PHE A 83 -3.43 -15.29 -10.36
CA PHE A 83 -3.49 -14.96 -8.94
C PHE A 83 -2.28 -14.14 -8.48
N VAL A 84 -1.06 -14.53 -8.87
CA VAL A 84 0.17 -13.79 -8.54
C VAL A 84 0.14 -12.39 -9.14
N VAL A 85 -0.20 -12.26 -10.42
CA VAL A 85 -0.30 -10.96 -11.10
C VAL A 85 -1.36 -10.08 -10.45
N GLY A 86 -2.56 -10.62 -10.17
CA GLY A 86 -3.63 -9.92 -9.48
C GLY A 86 -3.22 -9.48 -8.07
N GLY A 87 -2.51 -10.34 -7.33
CA GLY A 87 -1.96 -10.03 -6.01
C GLY A 87 -0.97 -8.87 -6.06
N VAL A 88 0.01 -8.92 -6.98
CA VAL A 88 1.01 -7.84 -7.14
C VAL A 88 0.33 -6.51 -7.50
N VAL A 89 -0.60 -6.53 -8.45
CA VAL A 89 -1.39 -5.33 -8.83
C VAL A 89 -2.16 -4.79 -7.64
N ASN A 90 -2.77 -5.67 -6.84
CA ASN A 90 -3.50 -5.27 -5.63
C ASN A 90 -2.57 -4.63 -4.59
N TYR A 91 -1.41 -5.22 -4.29
CA TYR A 91 -0.47 -4.66 -3.32
C TYR A 91 0.09 -3.30 -3.76
N ILE A 92 0.48 -3.16 -5.05
CA ILE A 92 0.93 -1.88 -5.61
C ILE A 92 -0.21 -0.85 -5.58
N GLY A 93 -1.43 -1.27 -5.92
CA GLY A 93 -2.63 -0.43 -5.93
C GLY A 93 -2.96 0.12 -4.54
N ILE A 94 -3.01 -0.75 -3.53
CA ILE A 94 -3.22 -0.39 -2.11
C ILE A 94 -2.14 0.60 -1.66
N SER A 95 -0.87 0.29 -1.94
CA SER A 95 0.24 1.16 -1.54
C SER A 95 0.13 2.55 -2.18
N SER A 96 -0.11 2.60 -3.49
CA SER A 96 -0.24 3.86 -4.24
C SER A 96 -1.47 4.66 -3.83
N PHE A 97 -2.53 3.98 -3.40
CA PHE A 97 -3.75 4.59 -2.91
C PHE A 97 -3.56 5.19 -1.50
N LEU A 98 -2.87 4.49 -0.60
CA LEU A 98 -2.55 4.97 0.75
C LEU A 98 -1.65 6.21 0.77
N GLN A 99 -0.88 6.47 -0.29
CA GLN A 99 -0.18 7.75 -0.41
C GLN A 99 -1.14 8.95 -0.51
N LYS A 100 -2.30 8.75 -1.14
CA LYS A 100 -3.27 9.82 -1.44
C LYS A 100 -4.46 9.83 -0.49
N SER A 101 -4.73 8.70 0.17
CA SER A 101 -5.95 8.48 0.95
C SER A 101 -5.67 7.71 2.24
N ASP A 102 -6.59 7.81 3.20
CA ASP A 102 -6.52 7.14 4.51
C ASP A 102 -6.93 5.65 4.39
N ALA A 103 -6.43 4.82 5.31
CA ALA A 103 -6.82 3.41 5.47
C ALA A 103 -8.35 3.23 5.61
N ALA A 104 -9.07 4.20 6.17
CA ALA A 104 -10.53 4.17 6.24
C ALA A 104 -11.19 4.21 4.85
N PHE A 105 -10.70 5.08 3.96
CA PHE A 105 -11.22 5.20 2.59
C PHE A 105 -10.87 3.95 1.76
N LEU A 106 -9.72 3.33 2.03
CA LEU A 106 -9.34 2.07 1.39
C LEU A 106 -10.32 0.93 1.72
N ASN A 107 -10.70 0.79 2.99
CA ASN A 107 -11.66 -0.23 3.40
C ASN A 107 -13.05 0.00 2.77
N LEU A 108 -13.47 1.27 2.63
CA LEU A 108 -14.70 1.60 1.90
C LEU A 108 -14.61 1.20 0.42
N SER A 109 -13.47 1.47 -0.23
CA SER A 109 -13.22 1.08 -1.62
C SER A 109 -13.28 -0.44 -1.82
N LEU A 110 -12.63 -1.23 -0.93
CA LEU A 110 -12.68 -2.69 -1.00
C LEU A 110 -14.11 -3.23 -0.91
N LEU A 111 -14.92 -2.66 -0.02
CA LEU A 111 -16.33 -3.03 0.13
C LEU A 111 -17.16 -2.72 -1.12
N THR A 112 -16.81 -1.69 -1.90
CA THR A 112 -17.47 -1.44 -3.20
C THR A 112 -17.12 -2.50 -4.25
N GLY A 113 -15.93 -3.10 -4.18
CA GLY A 113 -15.54 -4.23 -5.02
C GLY A 113 -16.44 -5.44 -4.81
N ASP A 114 -16.71 -5.79 -3.55
CA ASP A 114 -17.65 -6.87 -3.19
C ASP A 114 -19.07 -6.56 -3.68
N ALA A 115 -19.51 -5.30 -3.59
CA ALA A 115 -20.80 -4.88 -4.12
C ALA A 115 -20.90 -5.05 -5.65
N TRP A 116 -19.81 -4.74 -6.38
CA TRP A 116 -19.74 -4.97 -7.82
C TRP A 116 -19.75 -6.47 -8.15
N ALA A 117 -19.00 -7.29 -7.42
CA ALA A 117 -19.01 -8.74 -7.61
C ALA A 117 -20.45 -9.29 -7.49
N VAL A 118 -21.20 -8.86 -6.47
CA VAL A 118 -22.61 -9.28 -6.34
C VAL A 118 -23.47 -8.72 -7.46
N ALA A 119 -23.30 -7.46 -7.86
CA ALA A 119 -24.03 -6.89 -8.99
C ALA A 119 -23.81 -7.72 -10.27
N PHE A 120 -22.57 -8.13 -10.53
CA PHE A 120 -22.25 -9.02 -11.64
C PHE A 120 -22.98 -10.37 -11.52
N SER A 121 -22.96 -11.03 -10.36
CA SER A 121 -23.72 -12.28 -10.15
C SER A 121 -25.23 -12.12 -10.38
N VAL A 122 -25.82 -10.97 -9.98
CA VAL A 122 -27.25 -10.73 -10.23
C VAL A 122 -27.53 -10.51 -11.71
N PHE A 123 -26.73 -9.69 -12.40
CA PHE A 123 -27.00 -9.30 -13.78
C PHE A 123 -26.54 -10.33 -14.82
N ALA A 124 -25.41 -11.00 -14.59
CA ALA A 124 -24.83 -11.95 -15.53
C ALA A 124 -25.33 -13.38 -15.29
N GLU A 125 -25.48 -13.80 -14.03
CA GLU A 125 -25.86 -15.18 -13.66
C GLU A 125 -27.34 -15.30 -13.28
N GLY A 126 -28.04 -14.18 -13.05
CA GLY A 126 -29.45 -14.18 -12.67
C GLY A 126 -29.72 -14.69 -11.25
N ILE A 127 -28.66 -14.85 -10.43
CA ILE A 127 -28.78 -15.36 -9.06
C ILE A 127 -29.19 -14.21 -8.15
N VAL A 128 -30.39 -14.31 -7.58
CA VAL A 128 -30.94 -13.25 -6.71
C VAL A 128 -30.42 -13.44 -5.28
N PRO A 129 -29.72 -12.43 -4.70
CA PRO A 129 -29.24 -12.48 -3.32
C PRO A 129 -30.39 -12.51 -2.30
N PRO A 130 -30.15 -13.03 -1.09
CA PRO A 130 -31.14 -13.02 -0.02
C PRO A 130 -31.54 -11.57 0.37
N PRO A 131 -32.76 -11.33 0.89
CA PRO A 131 -33.23 -10.00 1.26
C PRO A 131 -32.33 -9.24 2.25
N SER A 132 -31.65 -9.97 3.15
CA SER A 132 -30.69 -9.41 4.11
C SER A 132 -29.50 -8.72 3.43
N PHE A 133 -29.10 -9.16 2.24
CA PHE A 133 -28.04 -8.54 1.47
C PHE A 133 -28.39 -7.10 1.10
N TYR A 134 -29.62 -6.85 0.63
CA TYR A 134 -30.05 -5.50 0.26
C TYR A 134 -30.10 -4.56 1.48
N VAL A 135 -30.45 -5.08 2.66
CA VAL A 135 -30.40 -4.31 3.91
C VAL A 135 -28.95 -3.94 4.26
N ALA A 136 -28.03 -4.90 4.18
CA ALA A 136 -26.62 -4.65 4.42
C ALA A 136 -26.04 -3.64 3.41
N LEU A 137 -26.41 -3.76 2.13
CA LEU A 137 -26.00 -2.85 1.07
C LEU A 137 -26.49 -1.42 1.30
N LEU A 138 -27.74 -1.23 1.75
CA LEU A 138 -28.25 0.08 2.12
C LEU A 138 -27.50 0.69 3.31
N ILE A 139 -27.21 -0.10 4.34
CA ILE A 139 -26.43 0.34 5.50
C ILE A 139 -25.03 0.75 5.06
N THR A 140 -24.36 -0.07 4.26
CA THR A 140 -23.04 0.23 3.68
C THR A 140 -23.04 1.53 2.88
N VAL A 141 -23.99 1.69 1.94
CA VAL A 141 -24.11 2.90 1.11
C VAL A 141 -24.36 4.14 1.99
N SER A 142 -25.23 4.01 3.01
CA SER A 142 -25.47 5.11 3.95
C SER A 142 -24.21 5.48 4.74
N GLY A 143 -23.40 4.50 5.15
CA GLY A 143 -22.12 4.72 5.83
C GLY A 143 -21.13 5.49 4.96
N VAL A 144 -21.04 5.14 3.66
CA VAL A 144 -20.22 5.87 2.68
C VAL A 144 -20.71 7.32 2.55
N PHE A 145 -22.03 7.54 2.42
CA PHE A 145 -22.57 8.90 2.32
C PHE A 145 -22.25 9.75 3.56
N ILE A 146 -22.36 9.18 4.76
CA ILE A 146 -22.01 9.88 6.01
C ILE A 146 -20.51 10.19 6.05
N TYR A 147 -19.66 9.27 5.60
CA TYR A 147 -18.22 9.45 5.54
C TYR A 147 -17.83 10.62 4.62
N GLU A 148 -18.39 10.69 3.41
CA GLU A 148 -18.12 11.77 2.45
C GLU A 148 -18.66 13.14 2.91
N MET A 149 -19.71 13.16 3.74
CA MET A 149 -20.26 14.39 4.33
C MET A 149 -19.44 14.88 5.54
N ALA A 150 -18.53 14.06 6.08
CA ALA A 150 -17.68 14.49 7.16
C ALA A 150 -16.65 15.51 6.63
N PRO A 151 -16.54 16.70 7.25
CA PRO A 151 -15.52 17.65 6.84
C PRO A 151 -14.14 17.04 7.04
N SER A 152 -13.33 17.02 5.98
CA SER A 152 -11.92 16.63 6.08
C SER A 152 -11.28 17.47 7.19
N PRO A 153 -10.58 16.87 8.17
CA PRO A 153 -9.86 17.63 9.17
C PRO A 153 -8.85 18.49 8.42
N VAL A 154 -9.16 19.78 8.31
CA VAL A 154 -8.29 20.78 7.73
C VAL A 154 -7.04 20.75 8.59
N VAL A 155 -5.90 20.46 7.96
CA VAL A 155 -4.58 20.49 8.57
C VAL A 155 -4.46 21.81 9.32
N GLU A 156 -4.46 21.76 10.66
CA GLU A 156 -3.93 22.87 11.43
C GLU A 156 -2.47 23.01 11.01
N ASP A 157 -2.23 24.11 10.33
CA ASP A 157 -0.97 24.53 9.78
C ASP A 157 0.11 24.52 10.89
N LYS A 158 0.91 23.45 10.94
CA LYS A 158 2.16 23.43 11.73
C LYS A 158 3.30 24.10 10.97
N THR A 159 3.03 25.15 10.20
CA THR A 159 4.04 26.10 9.67
C THR A 159 4.41 27.15 10.72
N SER A 160 4.80 26.71 11.92
CA SER A 160 5.46 27.60 12.90
C SER A 160 6.47 26.89 13.82
N GLY A 161 6.81 25.61 13.58
CA GLY A 161 7.64 24.84 14.52
C GLY A 161 8.88 24.14 13.99
N LYS A 162 9.13 24.14 12.67
CA LYS A 162 10.24 23.34 12.07
C LYS A 162 11.31 24.14 11.32
N GLU A 163 11.22 25.46 11.25
CA GLU A 163 12.25 26.33 10.66
C GLU A 163 13.34 26.77 11.67
N ASN A 164 13.74 25.89 12.60
CA ASN A 164 14.81 26.23 13.56
C ASN A 164 15.75 25.06 13.88
N ARG A 165 15.66 23.92 13.16
CA ARG A 165 16.44 22.72 13.51
C ARG A 165 17.45 22.24 12.46
N TYR A 166 17.61 22.95 11.34
CA TYR A 166 18.60 22.61 10.30
C TYR A 166 19.77 23.60 10.19
N GLN A 167 19.82 24.64 11.02
CA GLN A 167 20.86 25.67 10.97
C GLN A 167 21.77 25.57 12.21
N GLY A 168 22.32 24.37 12.44
CA GLY A 168 23.13 24.05 13.62
C GLY A 168 24.20 22.97 13.39
N GLY A 169 24.63 22.74 12.15
CA GLY A 169 25.72 21.81 11.81
C GLY A 169 26.83 22.56 11.09
N ILE A 170 27.79 23.06 11.85
CA ILE A 170 29.06 23.60 11.36
C ILE A 170 29.95 22.37 11.11
N GLU A 171 30.14 21.96 9.85
CA GLU A 171 31.29 21.13 9.48
C GLU A 171 32.17 21.92 8.52
N LEU A 172 33.39 22.16 9.00
CA LEU A 172 34.45 22.94 8.41
C LEU A 172 35.61 21.96 8.22
N SER A 173 35.82 21.48 6.99
CA SER A 173 37.14 21.10 6.47
C SER A 173 37.03 20.44 5.09
N GLU A 174 37.92 20.91 4.20
CA GLU A 174 38.43 20.26 2.98
C GLU A 174 37.54 20.29 1.72
N PHE A 175 38.02 20.67 0.52
CA PHE A 175 39.39 20.67 0.02
C PHE A 175 39.55 21.70 -1.11
N ASP A 176 40.73 22.32 -1.09
CA ASP A 176 41.43 23.09 -2.11
C ASP A 176 41.13 22.72 -3.58
N ASN A 177 40.80 23.73 -4.40
CA ASN A 177 41.17 23.70 -5.81
C ASN A 177 41.33 25.12 -6.37
N THR A 178 42.56 25.61 -6.26
CA THR A 178 43.28 26.39 -7.27
C THR A 178 42.52 26.63 -8.58
N ASN A 179 42.28 27.90 -8.91
CA ASN A 179 42.67 28.45 -10.22
C ASN A 179 42.72 29.97 -10.13
N ILE A 180 43.96 30.44 -10.01
CA ILE A 180 44.38 31.82 -10.22
C ILE A 180 44.36 32.09 -11.73
N ASN A 181 43.81 33.25 -12.09
CA ASN A 181 43.85 33.99 -13.36
C ASN A 181 42.47 34.11 -14.00
N ASP A 182 41.87 35.29 -13.91
CA ASP A 182 41.93 36.17 -15.08
C ASP A 182 41.62 37.64 -14.74
N SER A 183 42.49 38.50 -15.28
CA SER A 183 42.28 39.86 -15.79
C SER A 183 41.67 40.98 -14.92
N ASP A 184 42.56 41.91 -14.56
CA ASP A 184 42.43 43.36 -14.74
C ASP A 184 41.06 43.94 -15.12
N CYS A 185 40.50 44.74 -14.22
CA CYS A 185 39.73 45.94 -14.52
C CYS A 185 40.11 47.02 -13.49
N GLU A 186 41.22 47.70 -13.79
CA GLU A 186 41.38 49.16 -13.89
C GLU A 186 40.29 50.08 -13.30
N GLU A 187 40.77 51.14 -12.60
CA GLU A 187 40.12 52.42 -12.25
C GLU A 187 38.89 52.36 -11.30
N ASP A 188 38.96 52.87 -10.07
CA ASP A 188 39.05 54.30 -9.78
C ASP A 188 39.56 54.52 -8.35
N SER A 189 40.73 55.14 -8.24
CA SER A 189 41.34 55.53 -6.97
C SER A 189 41.75 56.99 -7.09
N ARG A 190 41.00 57.85 -6.39
CA ARG A 190 41.43 59.07 -5.68
C ARG A 190 40.38 60.17 -5.86
N HIS A 191 39.77 60.61 -4.76
CA HIS A 191 39.82 61.99 -4.28
C HIS A 191 39.04 62.10 -2.96
N VAL A 192 39.67 61.67 -1.87
CA VAL A 192 39.36 62.19 -0.52
C VAL A 192 40.55 63.05 -0.13
N PHE A 193 40.46 64.35 -0.44
CA PHE A 193 41.13 65.43 0.28
C PHE A 193 40.64 66.77 -0.30
N THR A 194 39.54 67.29 0.26
CA THR A 194 39.34 68.67 0.76
C THR A 194 37.91 68.84 1.24
#